data_AF-A0A2N3A810-F1
#
_entry.id   AF-A0A2N3A810-F1
#
_cell.length_a   1.000
_cell.length_b   1.000
_cell.length_c   1.000
_cell.angle_alpha   90.00
_cell.angle_beta   90.00
_cell.angle_gamma   90.00
#
_symmetry.space_group_name_H-M   'P 1'
#
loop_
_entity.id
_entity.type
_entity.pdbx_description
1 polymer ?
#
loop_
_entity_poly.entity_id
_entity_poly.type
_entity_poly.pdbx_seq_one_letter_code
_entity_poly.pdbx_strand_id
1 'polypeptide(L)'
;MKKILILLFITGLFNPIFSQKSDYSIKLKIKGMKDADCFLISYFGNQRFYKDTAHFDNNGVVHFTGKKSQLESGIYGVYSGGKVLFEILVDEPVIDIETDTIHFVKHMVVKKSEENKLFLEHLLYIENLQENATALREKHSNENTSEAEKKEIEKQLNDIENDIKKYRISIIEKHPTTFVASIFKAMKEPETTEFNEVKNDSLLRVLRYNYYKKHFFDELDFADERLIRSPLYHNKLEKYFKSIVYPHPDSIITDVDFVIEKSKANKEIFKYSVHYLINYYEKSKIMGMDAVFAHIALKYYTHEQAYWADSTTIEKVQERATKIYPLLLGKKSINLTLMDTASKNWVNMHEQKAAYTILIFWDPECGHCKKELPKIAAYYETIKDKNVIVYAVSSDHNDAWKKFIRENKLDFINVAVPKDVYEDQKKATEYVLSGVTDLKSLNYSSTYDVFTTPQVYLLDKDKIFIAKKLDAELLQQVLDRELKNMK
;
A
#
# COMPACT_ATOMS: atom_id res chain seq x y z
N MET A 1 80.74 -40.54 -37.41
CA MET A 1 80.24 -40.66 -36.01
C MET A 1 79.52 -39.35 -35.68
N LYS A 2 78.19 -39.28 -35.85
CA LYS A 2 77.17 -39.19 -34.78
C LYS A 2 77.56 -38.22 -33.64
N LYS A 3 76.93 -37.02 -33.58
CA LYS A 3 75.76 -36.64 -32.73
C LYS A 3 76.23 -36.26 -31.30
N ILE A 4 75.97 -35.10 -30.69
CA ILE A 4 74.74 -34.33 -30.46
C ILE A 4 75.13 -32.92 -29.94
N LEU A 5 74.43 -31.86 -30.33
CA LEU A 5 74.35 -30.59 -29.59
C LEU A 5 72.86 -30.27 -29.39
N ILE A 6 72.43 -30.14 -28.14
CA ILE A 6 71.05 -29.82 -27.77
C ILE A 6 70.89 -28.30 -27.79
N LEU A 7 70.01 -27.80 -28.65
CA LEU A 7 69.53 -26.41 -28.65
C LEU A 7 68.09 -26.42 -28.11
N LEU A 8 67.88 -25.81 -26.94
CA LEU A 8 66.55 -25.61 -26.36
C LEU A 8 65.86 -24.42 -27.07
N PHE A 9 64.80 -24.70 -27.80
CA PHE A 9 63.95 -23.70 -28.45
C PHE A 9 62.78 -23.36 -27.53
N ILE A 10 62.82 -22.19 -26.89
CA ILE A 10 61.71 -21.64 -26.10
C ILE A 10 60.72 -21.02 -27.10
N THR A 11 59.58 -21.68 -27.33
CA THR A 11 58.46 -21.11 -28.08
C THR A 11 57.52 -20.41 -27.10
N GLY A 12 57.38 -19.09 -27.26
CA GLY A 12 56.43 -18.27 -26.52
C GLY A 12 55.00 -18.53 -27.01
N LEU A 13 54.14 -19.03 -26.12
CA LEU A 13 52.69 -19.02 -26.28
C LEU A 13 52.16 -17.66 -25.84
N PHE A 14 51.98 -16.75 -26.79
CA PHE A 14 51.11 -15.59 -26.61
C PHE A 14 49.65 -16.08 -26.55
N ASN A 15 49.09 -16.20 -25.35
CA ASN A 15 47.64 -16.26 -25.19
C ASN A 15 47.09 -14.83 -25.32
N PRO A 16 46.28 -14.50 -26.34
CA PRO A 16 45.53 -13.26 -26.29
C PRO A 16 44.53 -13.36 -25.15
N ILE A 17 44.69 -12.50 -24.14
CA ILE A 17 43.69 -12.29 -23.10
C ILE A 17 42.43 -11.81 -23.81
N PHE A 18 41.45 -12.69 -23.97
CA PHE A 18 40.10 -12.31 -24.35
C PHE A 18 39.57 -11.39 -23.24
N SER A 19 39.64 -10.09 -23.46
CA SER A 19 38.90 -9.12 -22.65
C SER A 19 37.42 -9.49 -22.77
N GLN A 20 36.83 -10.00 -21.69
CA GLN A 20 35.39 -10.08 -21.57
C GLN A 20 34.87 -8.66 -21.75
N LYS A 21 34.25 -8.38 -22.91
CA LYS A 21 33.53 -7.12 -23.14
C LYS A 21 32.47 -7.02 -22.05
N SER A 22 32.64 -6.07 -21.13
CA SER A 22 31.57 -5.71 -20.20
C SER A 22 30.49 -4.97 -20.98
N ASP A 23 29.22 -5.31 -20.75
CA ASP A 23 28.10 -4.65 -21.43
C ASP A 23 27.74 -3.33 -20.73
N TYR A 24 28.09 -3.19 -19.45
CA TYR A 24 28.09 -1.92 -18.75
C TYR A 24 29.44 -1.62 -18.07
N SER A 25 29.69 -0.33 -17.84
CA SER A 25 30.87 0.20 -17.17
C SER A 25 30.50 1.50 -16.44
N ILE A 26 30.41 1.46 -15.12
CA ILE A 26 30.13 2.62 -14.26
C ILE A 26 31.40 2.93 -13.48
N LYS A 27 32.08 4.01 -13.85
CA LYS A 27 33.28 4.49 -13.19
C LYS A 27 32.94 5.74 -12.38
N LEU A 28 33.24 5.70 -11.09
CA LEU A 28 33.03 6.83 -10.19
C LEU A 28 34.37 7.19 -9.55
N LYS A 29 34.77 8.46 -9.62
CA LYS A 29 35.91 8.99 -8.88
C LYS A 29 35.42 9.97 -7.83
N ILE A 30 35.66 9.67 -6.56
CA ILE A 30 35.27 10.52 -5.44
C ILE A 30 36.52 10.92 -4.66
N LYS A 31 36.96 12.17 -4.86
CA LYS A 31 38.10 12.72 -4.13
C LYS A 31 37.77 12.75 -2.63
N GLY A 32 38.63 12.12 -1.82
CA GLY A 32 38.46 12.03 -0.37
C GLY A 32 37.94 10.67 0.11
N MET A 33 37.51 9.78 -0.79
CA MET A 33 37.19 8.39 -0.47
C MET A 33 38.37 7.48 -0.83
N LYS A 34 38.74 6.57 0.06
CA LYS A 34 39.80 5.56 -0.15
C LYS A 34 39.46 4.33 0.69
N ASP A 35 39.79 3.15 0.17
CA ASP A 35 39.74 1.89 0.91
C ASP A 35 38.39 1.66 1.62
N ALA A 36 37.30 1.89 0.87
CA ALA A 36 35.93 1.78 1.36
C ALA A 36 35.06 1.01 0.37
N ASP A 37 34.13 0.24 0.91
CA ASP A 37 33.12 -0.48 0.12
C ASP A 37 32.11 0.49 -0.46
N CYS A 38 31.86 0.35 -1.76
CA CYS A 38 30.85 1.09 -2.48
C CYS A 38 29.82 0.13 -3.06
N PHE A 39 28.55 0.48 -2.90
CA PHE A 39 27.44 -0.32 -3.35
C PHE A 39 26.57 0.49 -4.30
N LEU A 40 26.06 -0.16 -5.34
CA LEU A 40 24.94 0.33 -6.12
C LEU A 40 23.65 -0.19 -5.50
N ILE A 41 22.76 0.72 -5.12
CA ILE A 41 21.44 0.41 -4.55
C ILE A 41 20.35 0.80 -5.54
N SER A 42 19.59 -0.16 -6.07
CA SER A 42 18.41 0.15 -6.90
C SER A 42 17.17 0.40 -6.06
N TYR A 43 16.30 1.26 -6.54
CA TYR A 43 14.93 1.37 -6.05
C TYR A 43 14.03 0.28 -6.65
N PHE A 44 13.00 -0.12 -5.92
CA PHE A 44 11.83 -0.83 -6.44
C PHE A 44 10.60 -0.38 -5.65
N GLY A 45 9.86 0.56 -6.23
CA GLY A 45 8.86 1.35 -5.51
C GLY A 45 9.49 2.09 -4.33
N ASN A 46 9.00 1.82 -3.11
CA ASN A 46 9.53 2.40 -1.88
C ASN A 46 10.66 1.60 -1.22
N GLN A 47 11.05 0.46 -1.79
CA GLN A 47 12.12 -0.39 -1.25
C GLN A 47 13.44 -0.16 -2.00
N ARG A 48 14.54 -0.54 -1.35
CA ARG A 48 15.91 -0.40 -1.83
C ARG A 48 16.63 -1.73 -1.74
N PHE A 49 17.39 -2.08 -2.78
CA PHE A 49 18.09 -3.36 -2.89
C PHE A 49 19.54 -3.15 -3.33
N TYR A 50 20.48 -3.84 -2.68
CA TYR A 50 21.86 -3.93 -3.15
C TYR A 50 21.91 -4.68 -4.47
N LYS A 51 22.54 -4.09 -5.49
CA LYS A 51 22.64 -4.65 -6.84
C LYS A 51 24.07 -5.00 -7.25
N ASP A 52 25.03 -4.19 -6.85
CA ASP A 52 26.43 -4.41 -7.17
C ASP A 52 27.32 -3.85 -6.04
N THR A 53 28.54 -4.36 -5.95
CA THR A 53 29.53 -3.99 -4.94
C THR A 53 30.91 -3.89 -5.56
N ALA A 54 31.61 -2.81 -5.26
CA ALA A 54 33.00 -2.60 -5.66
C ALA A 54 33.73 -1.79 -4.58
N HIS A 55 35.06 -1.74 -4.64
CA HIS A 55 35.87 -1.07 -3.62
C HIS A 55 36.55 0.16 -4.21
N PHE A 56 36.63 1.25 -3.44
CA PHE A 56 37.42 2.42 -3.81
C PHE A 56 38.91 2.10 -3.73
N ASP A 57 39.65 2.39 -4.82
CA ASP A 57 41.10 2.32 -4.83
C ASP A 57 41.74 3.48 -4.04
N ASN A 58 43.09 3.48 -3.96
CA ASN A 58 43.86 4.51 -3.28
C ASN A 58 43.72 5.93 -3.88
N ASN A 59 43.21 6.03 -5.11
CA ASN A 59 42.94 7.27 -5.83
C ASN A 59 41.48 7.72 -5.69
N GLY A 60 40.65 6.98 -4.95
CA GLY A 60 39.22 7.22 -4.79
C GLY A 60 38.41 6.87 -6.02
N VAL A 61 38.88 5.95 -6.85
CA VAL A 61 38.15 5.44 -8.01
C VAL A 61 37.51 4.11 -7.64
N VAL A 62 36.23 3.96 -8.00
CA VAL A 62 35.52 2.68 -8.00
C VAL A 62 34.96 2.41 -9.40
N HIS A 63 34.98 1.15 -9.80
CA HIS A 63 34.55 0.73 -11.13
C HIS A 63 33.66 -0.50 -11.04
N PHE A 64 32.41 -0.35 -11.46
CA PHE A 64 31.45 -1.44 -11.61
C PHE A 64 31.40 -1.86 -13.08
N THR A 65 31.54 -3.16 -13.34
CA THR A 65 31.49 -3.74 -14.69
C THR A 65 30.79 -5.07 -14.66
N GLY A 66 29.94 -5.33 -15.65
CA GLY A 66 29.21 -6.59 -15.71
C GLY A 66 28.38 -6.70 -16.97
N LYS A 67 27.41 -7.61 -16.95
CA LYS A 67 26.44 -7.82 -18.04
C LYS A 67 25.22 -6.95 -17.83
N LYS A 68 24.64 -6.40 -18.90
CA LYS A 68 23.45 -5.53 -18.81
C LYS A 68 22.25 -6.25 -18.16
N SER A 69 22.15 -7.57 -18.31
CA SER A 69 21.10 -8.38 -17.65
C SER A 69 21.18 -8.39 -16.12
N GLN A 70 22.30 -7.97 -15.53
CA GLN A 70 22.52 -7.91 -14.09
C GLN A 70 22.17 -6.55 -13.49
N LEU A 71 22.01 -5.53 -14.35
CA LEU A 71 21.79 -4.15 -13.93
C LEU A 71 20.67 -3.54 -14.77
N GLU A 72 19.46 -3.58 -14.22
CA GLU A 72 18.28 -3.07 -14.89
C GLU A 72 18.26 -1.54 -14.93
N SER A 73 17.58 -0.95 -15.92
CA SER A 73 17.54 0.50 -16.03
C SER A 73 16.68 1.14 -14.93
N GLY A 74 17.15 2.25 -14.33
CA GLY A 74 16.44 2.94 -13.24
C GLY A 74 17.30 3.95 -12.48
N ILE A 75 16.78 4.43 -11.34
CA ILE A 75 17.54 5.28 -10.41
C ILE A 75 18.34 4.38 -9.47
N TYR A 76 19.61 4.72 -9.27
CA TYR A 76 20.51 4.02 -8.37
C TYR A 76 21.14 4.98 -7.37
N GLY A 77 21.10 4.62 -6.10
CA GLY A 77 21.88 5.27 -5.06
C GLY A 77 23.31 4.72 -5.03
N VAL A 78 24.30 5.61 -5.09
CA VAL A 78 25.69 5.29 -4.78
C VAL A 78 25.83 5.30 -3.26
N TYR A 79 26.03 4.14 -2.65
CA TYR A 79 26.01 3.97 -1.19
C TYR A 79 27.38 3.58 -0.66
N SER A 80 27.81 4.23 0.41
CA SER A 80 29.05 3.91 1.11
C SER A 80 29.02 4.49 2.53
N GLY A 81 29.70 3.83 3.46
CA GLY A 81 29.84 4.35 4.84
C GLY A 81 28.51 4.57 5.56
N GLY A 82 27.52 3.71 5.31
CA GLY A 82 26.23 3.77 6.01
C GLY A 82 25.16 4.65 5.36
N LYS A 83 25.46 5.39 4.28
CA LYS A 83 24.52 6.35 3.66
C LYS A 83 24.59 6.36 2.13
N VAL A 84 23.52 6.81 1.50
CA VAL A 84 23.51 7.17 0.07
C VAL A 84 24.26 8.49 -0.09
N LEU A 85 25.28 8.50 -0.94
CA LEU A 85 26.11 9.68 -1.22
C LEU A 85 25.43 10.61 -2.24
N PHE A 86 24.95 10.03 -3.35
CA PHE A 86 24.19 10.67 -4.42
C PHE A 86 23.47 9.62 -5.25
N GLU A 87 22.61 10.07 -6.16
CA GLU A 87 21.87 9.21 -7.09
C GLU A 87 22.38 9.37 -8.52
N ILE A 88 22.33 8.29 -9.28
CA ILE A 88 22.65 8.24 -10.71
C ILE A 88 21.53 7.55 -11.48
N LEU A 89 21.38 7.90 -12.75
CA LEU A 89 20.51 7.22 -13.68
C LEU A 89 21.29 6.13 -14.41
N VAL A 90 20.84 4.89 -14.29
CA VAL A 90 21.37 3.77 -15.06
C VAL A 90 20.42 3.52 -16.22
N ASP A 91 20.75 4.02 -17.39
CA ASP A 91 20.06 3.66 -18.65
C ASP A 91 21.02 3.59 -19.86
N GLU A 92 22.26 4.02 -19.65
CA GLU A 92 23.34 4.01 -20.63
C GLU A 92 24.43 3.01 -20.22
N PRO A 93 25.11 2.34 -21.18
CA PRO A 93 26.10 1.30 -20.88
C PRO A 93 27.39 1.87 -20.27
N VAL A 94 27.70 3.15 -20.46
CA VAL A 94 28.94 3.75 -19.96
C VAL A 94 28.62 5.02 -19.18
N ILE A 95 28.97 5.00 -17.90
CA ILE A 95 28.84 6.12 -16.98
C ILE A 95 30.22 6.42 -16.41
N ASP A 96 30.66 7.67 -16.49
CA ASP A 96 31.94 8.14 -15.94
C ASP A 96 31.70 9.46 -15.23
N ILE A 97 31.81 9.47 -13.90
CA ILE A 97 31.48 10.60 -13.04
C ILE A 97 32.63 10.87 -12.08
N GLU A 98 32.97 12.14 -11.90
CA GLU A 98 33.91 12.58 -10.87
C GLU A 98 33.24 13.57 -9.91
N THR A 99 33.53 13.47 -8.62
CA THR A 99 33.07 14.41 -7.59
C THR A 99 34.01 14.37 -6.37
N ASP A 100 33.61 15.00 -5.26
CA ASP A 100 34.32 14.95 -3.98
C ASP A 100 33.40 14.81 -2.77
N THR A 101 34.00 14.55 -1.62
CA THR A 101 33.29 14.38 -0.34
C THR A 101 32.84 15.69 0.31
N ILE A 102 33.17 16.85 -0.25
CA ILE A 102 32.77 18.17 0.28
C ILE A 102 31.34 18.46 -0.20
N HIS A 103 31.10 18.37 -1.51
CA HIS A 103 29.77 18.55 -2.09
C HIS A 103 29.55 17.58 -3.27
N PHE A 104 28.99 16.41 -2.99
CA PHE A 104 28.80 15.34 -3.98
C PHE A 104 28.08 15.79 -5.26
N VAL A 105 27.06 16.66 -5.15
CA VAL A 105 26.28 17.14 -6.31
C VAL A 105 26.91 18.39 -6.91
N LYS A 106 27.17 19.44 -6.11
CA LYS A 106 27.73 20.72 -6.63
C LYS A 106 29.08 20.56 -7.34
N HIS A 107 29.92 19.64 -6.90
CA HIS A 107 31.24 19.39 -7.50
C HIS A 107 31.25 18.22 -8.50
N MET A 108 30.07 17.66 -8.81
CA MET A 108 29.96 16.56 -9.75
C MET A 108 30.28 17.00 -11.18
N VAL A 109 31.03 16.18 -11.90
CA VAL A 109 31.30 16.31 -13.33
C VAL A 109 31.00 14.98 -14.00
N VAL A 110 29.99 14.97 -14.86
CA VAL A 110 29.65 13.80 -15.69
C VAL A 110 30.50 13.83 -16.95
N LYS A 111 31.48 12.92 -17.04
CA LYS A 111 32.37 12.77 -18.21
C LYS A 111 31.74 11.95 -19.32
N LYS A 112 30.91 10.97 -18.97
CA LYS A 112 30.15 10.11 -19.89
C LYS A 112 28.80 9.75 -19.27
N SER A 113 27.75 9.78 -20.09
CA SER A 113 26.32 9.61 -19.79
C SER A 113 25.55 10.91 -20.01
N GLU A 114 24.73 10.96 -21.06
CA GLU A 114 23.87 12.11 -21.32
C GLU A 114 22.71 12.17 -20.30
N GLU A 115 22.19 11.01 -19.87
CA GLU A 115 21.13 10.92 -18.87
C GLU A 115 21.57 11.56 -17.54
N ASN A 116 22.77 11.19 -17.05
CA ASN A 116 23.29 11.75 -15.80
C ASN A 116 23.69 13.21 -15.94
N LYS A 117 24.11 13.65 -17.12
CA LYS A 117 24.40 15.06 -17.36
C LYS A 117 23.13 15.90 -17.25
N LEU A 118 22.04 15.50 -17.94
CA LEU A 118 20.74 16.15 -17.84
C LEU A 118 20.17 16.11 -16.41
N PHE A 119 20.34 14.96 -15.73
CA PHE A 119 19.91 14.81 -14.35
C PHE A 119 20.69 15.72 -13.40
N LEU A 120 22.01 15.81 -13.54
CA LEU A 120 22.85 16.72 -12.75
C LEU A 120 22.49 18.19 -13.01
N GLU A 121 22.32 18.58 -14.27
CA GLU A 121 21.89 19.94 -14.63
C GLU A 121 20.57 20.30 -13.96
N HIS A 122 19.62 19.36 -13.90
CA HIS A 122 18.36 19.53 -13.17
C HIS A 122 18.58 19.67 -11.67
N LEU A 123 19.38 18.79 -11.04
CA LEU A 123 19.65 18.85 -9.60
C LEU A 123 20.27 20.20 -9.21
N LEU A 124 21.26 20.67 -9.97
CA LEU A 124 21.90 21.98 -9.74
C LEU A 124 20.93 23.14 -9.94
N TYR A 125 20.07 23.07 -10.95
CA TYR A 125 19.04 24.09 -11.20
C TYR A 125 18.05 24.19 -10.03
N ILE A 126 17.58 23.06 -9.50
CA ILE A 126 16.67 23.03 -8.36
C ILE A 126 17.35 23.51 -7.08
N GLU A 127 18.58 23.09 -6.82
CA GLU A 127 19.32 23.47 -5.62
C GLU A 127 19.48 25.00 -5.52
N ASN A 128 19.84 25.65 -6.63
CA ASN A 128 19.95 27.11 -6.70
C ASN A 128 18.61 27.83 -6.42
N LEU A 129 17.49 27.27 -6.87
CA LEU A 129 16.15 27.82 -6.60
C LEU A 129 15.69 27.52 -5.16
N GLN A 130 16.09 26.39 -4.60
CA GLN A 130 15.73 25.98 -3.23
C GLN A 130 16.38 26.85 -2.16
N GLU A 131 17.62 27.30 -2.35
CA GLU A 131 18.28 28.24 -1.42
C GLU A 131 17.44 29.51 -1.25
N ASN A 132 16.96 30.07 -2.36
CA ASN A 132 16.06 31.22 -2.36
C ASN A 132 14.68 30.90 -1.76
N ALA A 133 14.08 29.77 -2.14
CA ALA A 133 12.76 29.37 -1.64
C ALA A 133 12.76 29.09 -0.13
N THR A 134 13.86 28.59 0.43
CA THR A 134 13.98 28.31 1.87
C THR A 134 13.97 29.61 2.67
N ALA A 135 14.79 30.58 2.29
CA ALA A 135 14.80 31.90 2.93
C ALA A 135 13.43 32.60 2.84
N LEU A 136 12.73 32.45 1.72
CA LEU A 136 11.37 32.96 1.54
C LEU A 136 10.37 32.28 2.48
N ARG A 137 10.39 30.95 2.60
CA ARG A 137 9.49 30.22 3.52
C ARG A 137 9.75 30.54 4.99
N GLU A 138 11.01 30.70 5.37
CA GLU A 138 11.40 31.14 6.72
C GLU A 138 10.86 32.55 7.01
N LYS A 139 10.98 33.47 6.05
CA LYS A 139 10.40 34.81 6.17
C LYS A 139 8.87 34.75 6.25
N HIS A 140 8.19 33.97 5.41
CA HIS A 140 6.72 33.84 5.42
C HIS A 140 6.19 33.32 6.76
N SER A 141 6.90 32.37 7.37
CA SER A 141 6.54 31.75 8.65
C SER A 141 6.83 32.62 9.88
N ASN A 142 7.55 33.72 9.72
CA ASN A 142 7.90 34.62 10.83
C ASN A 142 6.70 35.48 11.24
N GLU A 143 6.40 35.52 12.54
CA GLU A 143 5.27 36.27 13.12
C GLU A 143 5.35 37.79 12.84
N ASN A 144 6.56 38.32 12.65
CA ASN A 144 6.79 39.74 12.37
C ASN A 144 6.60 40.11 10.88
N THR A 145 6.36 39.15 10.00
CA THR A 145 6.17 39.41 8.57
C THR A 145 4.75 39.89 8.32
N SER A 146 4.63 41.06 7.69
CA SER A 146 3.31 41.67 7.41
C SER A 146 2.51 40.85 6.39
N GLU A 147 1.19 40.99 6.41
CA GLU A 147 0.29 40.27 5.49
C GLU A 147 0.57 40.59 4.01
N ALA A 148 0.94 41.84 3.71
CA ALA A 148 1.33 42.25 2.37
C ALA A 148 2.64 41.58 1.92
N GLU A 149 3.62 41.45 2.81
CA GLU A 149 4.86 40.73 2.53
C GLU A 149 4.62 39.23 2.38
N LYS A 150 3.74 38.62 3.18
CA LYS A 150 3.37 37.21 3.03
C LYS A 150 2.78 36.92 1.65
N LYS A 151 1.88 37.78 1.18
CA LYS A 151 1.30 37.66 -0.17
C LYS A 151 2.33 37.80 -1.29
N GLU A 152 3.30 38.70 -1.15
CA GLU A 152 4.39 38.83 -2.12
C GLU A 152 5.32 37.61 -2.08
N ILE A 153 5.62 37.07 -0.90
CA ILE A 153 6.40 35.84 -0.76
C ILE A 153 5.68 34.65 -1.41
N GLU A 154 4.36 34.52 -1.22
CA GLU A 154 3.56 33.47 -1.88
C GLU A 154 3.65 33.56 -3.40
N LYS A 155 3.59 34.78 -3.95
CA LYS A 155 3.79 35.00 -5.38
C LYS A 155 5.18 34.57 -5.84
N GLN A 156 6.23 34.96 -5.12
CA GLN A 156 7.61 34.57 -5.44
C GLN A 156 7.82 33.05 -5.37
N LEU A 157 7.21 32.37 -4.39
CA LEU A 157 7.24 30.92 -4.28
C LEU A 157 6.52 30.24 -5.46
N ASN A 158 5.37 30.77 -5.88
CA ASN A 158 4.65 30.28 -7.06
C ASN A 158 5.42 30.52 -8.36
N ASP A 159 6.13 31.65 -8.48
CA ASP A 159 6.98 31.95 -9.64
C ASP A 159 8.14 30.94 -9.72
N ILE A 160 8.79 30.63 -8.59
CA ILE A 160 9.81 29.57 -8.51
C ILE A 160 9.25 28.21 -8.95
N GLU A 161 8.06 27.83 -8.48
CA GLU A 161 7.42 26.57 -8.89
C GLU A 161 7.14 26.53 -10.40
N ASN A 162 6.63 27.63 -10.96
CA ASN A 162 6.39 27.77 -12.39
C ASN A 162 7.67 27.70 -13.21
N ASP A 163 8.78 28.26 -12.73
CA ASP A 163 10.07 28.21 -13.41
C ASP A 163 10.65 26.79 -13.41
N ILE A 164 10.56 26.08 -12.28
CA ILE A 164 10.91 24.65 -12.18
C ILE A 164 10.10 23.83 -13.18
N LYS A 165 8.80 24.09 -13.28
CA LYS A 165 7.91 23.40 -14.20
C LYS A 165 8.29 23.66 -15.66
N LYS A 166 8.48 24.94 -16.05
CA LYS A 166 8.89 25.32 -17.41
C LYS A 166 10.24 24.70 -17.77
N TYR A 167 11.20 24.70 -16.84
CA TYR A 167 12.49 24.04 -17.03
C TYR A 167 12.31 22.56 -17.36
N ARG A 168 11.56 21.81 -16.54
CA ARG A 168 11.29 20.38 -16.77
C ARG A 168 10.58 20.12 -18.10
N ILE A 169 9.59 20.93 -18.46
CA ILE A 169 8.91 20.85 -19.76
C ILE A 169 9.91 21.04 -20.91
N SER A 170 10.82 22.02 -20.80
CA SER A 170 11.83 22.24 -21.83
C SER A 170 12.78 21.05 -22.02
N ILE A 171 13.10 20.33 -20.95
CA ILE A 171 13.90 19.09 -21.03
C ILE A 171 13.09 17.99 -21.71
N ILE A 172 11.82 17.83 -21.34
CA ILE A 172 10.92 16.85 -21.97
C ILE A 172 10.82 17.08 -23.48
N GLU A 173 10.68 18.33 -23.92
CA GLU A 173 10.54 18.69 -25.35
C GLU A 173 11.83 18.48 -26.13
N LYS A 174 12.98 18.82 -25.54
CA LYS A 174 14.30 18.69 -26.20
C LYS A 174 14.83 17.26 -26.20
N HIS A 175 14.49 16.47 -25.20
CA HIS A 175 15.02 15.12 -24.97
C HIS A 175 13.91 14.09 -24.72
N PRO A 176 12.90 13.94 -25.60
CA PRO A 176 11.66 13.21 -25.30
C PRO A 176 11.83 11.70 -25.07
N THR A 177 12.94 11.11 -25.50
CA THR A 177 13.23 9.67 -25.39
C THR A 177 14.08 9.30 -24.18
N THR A 178 14.59 10.29 -23.43
CA THR A 178 15.46 10.03 -22.28
C THR A 178 14.68 9.54 -21.08
N PHE A 179 15.34 8.82 -20.18
CA PHE A 179 14.75 8.45 -18.90
C PHE A 179 14.45 9.68 -18.03
N VAL A 180 15.30 10.72 -18.08
CA VAL A 180 15.01 12.02 -17.45
C VAL A 180 13.66 12.60 -17.90
N ALA A 181 13.34 12.55 -19.19
CA ALA A 181 12.04 13.01 -19.68
C ALA A 181 10.89 12.16 -19.14
N SER A 182 11.03 10.83 -19.07
CA SER A 182 10.03 9.96 -18.42
C SER A 182 9.82 10.32 -16.94
N ILE A 183 10.90 10.56 -16.18
CA ILE A 183 10.83 11.00 -14.78
C ILE A 183 10.04 12.30 -14.67
N PHE A 184 10.36 13.31 -15.48
CA PHE A 184 9.70 14.61 -15.40
C PHE A 184 8.24 14.56 -15.84
N LYS A 185 7.88 13.74 -16.82
CA LYS A 185 6.48 13.46 -17.16
C LYS A 185 5.74 12.83 -15.97
N ALA A 186 6.33 11.82 -15.33
CA ALA A 186 5.77 11.18 -14.15
C ALA A 186 5.64 12.12 -12.94
N MET A 187 6.45 13.18 -12.85
CA MET A 187 6.35 14.21 -11.81
C MET A 187 5.29 15.29 -12.10
N LYS A 188 4.73 15.34 -13.32
CA LYS A 188 3.77 16.36 -13.71
C LYS A 188 2.47 16.19 -12.91
N GLU A 189 1.94 17.32 -12.46
CA GLU A 189 0.65 17.42 -11.80
C GLU A 189 -0.39 17.92 -12.82
N PRO A 190 -1.63 17.37 -12.79
CA PRO A 190 -2.70 17.86 -13.66
C PRO A 190 -3.05 19.30 -13.35
N GLU A 191 -3.14 20.11 -14.40
CA GLU A 191 -3.60 21.49 -14.32
C GLU A 191 -4.61 21.77 -15.43
N THR A 192 -5.50 22.72 -15.19
CA THR A 192 -6.51 23.14 -16.15
C THR A 192 -6.87 24.61 -15.97
N THR A 193 -7.07 25.30 -17.09
CA THR A 193 -7.65 26.65 -17.15
C THR A 193 -9.12 26.62 -17.58
N GLU A 194 -9.67 25.45 -17.92
CA GLU A 194 -11.01 25.27 -18.49
C GLU A 194 -12.13 25.83 -17.59
N PHE A 195 -11.90 25.86 -16.28
CA PHE A 195 -12.92 26.26 -15.30
C PHE A 195 -12.72 27.68 -14.74
N ASN A 196 -11.82 28.49 -15.32
CA ASN A 196 -11.52 29.82 -14.80
C ASN A 196 -12.71 30.79 -14.84
N GLU A 197 -13.68 30.56 -15.73
CA GLU A 197 -14.88 31.38 -15.87
C GLU A 197 -16.02 30.96 -14.93
N VAL A 198 -15.89 29.82 -14.24
CA VAL A 198 -16.91 29.29 -13.32
C VAL A 198 -16.92 30.11 -12.04
N LYS A 199 -17.97 30.90 -11.83
CA LYS A 199 -18.11 31.79 -10.67
C LYS A 199 -18.62 31.11 -9.38
N ASN A 200 -19.22 29.92 -9.49
CA ASN A 200 -19.72 29.20 -8.32
C ASN A 200 -18.59 28.36 -7.71
N ASP A 201 -18.16 28.74 -6.51
CA ASP A 201 -17.01 28.10 -5.83
C ASP A 201 -17.20 26.61 -5.56
N SER A 202 -18.42 26.19 -5.19
CA SER A 202 -18.70 24.77 -4.93
C SER A 202 -18.62 23.93 -6.20
N LEU A 203 -19.20 24.42 -7.30
CA LEU A 203 -19.12 23.78 -8.61
C LEU A 203 -17.68 23.74 -9.12
N LEU A 204 -16.96 24.86 -9.00
CA LEU A 204 -15.56 24.96 -9.42
C LEU A 204 -14.68 23.93 -8.69
N ARG A 205 -14.88 23.74 -7.38
CA ARG A 205 -14.15 22.74 -6.60
C ARG A 205 -14.40 21.32 -7.10
N VAL A 206 -15.65 20.96 -7.38
CA VAL A 206 -16.02 19.62 -7.89
C VAL A 206 -15.45 19.39 -9.30
N LEU A 207 -15.54 20.38 -10.19
CA LEU A 207 -14.99 20.29 -11.54
C LEU A 207 -13.47 20.11 -11.54
N ARG A 208 -12.76 20.92 -10.74
CA ARG A 208 -11.29 20.80 -10.57
C ARG A 208 -10.91 19.45 -9.97
N TYR A 209 -11.63 18.99 -8.95
CA TYR A 209 -11.40 17.66 -8.36
C TYR A 209 -11.56 16.55 -9.40
N ASN A 210 -12.66 16.54 -10.16
CA ASN A 210 -12.93 15.52 -11.15
C ASN A 210 -11.90 15.54 -12.28
N TYR A 211 -11.51 16.72 -12.77
CA TYR A 211 -10.44 16.86 -13.75
C TYR A 211 -9.12 16.32 -13.21
N TYR A 212 -8.72 16.78 -12.02
CA TYR A 212 -7.45 16.39 -11.41
C TYR A 212 -7.36 14.88 -11.22
N LYS A 213 -8.42 14.24 -10.72
CA LYS A 213 -8.52 12.78 -10.58
C LYS A 213 -8.38 12.08 -11.94
N LYS A 214 -9.17 12.51 -12.93
CA LYS A 214 -9.21 11.88 -14.26
C LYS A 214 -7.85 11.93 -14.97
N HIS A 215 -7.15 13.05 -14.86
CA HIS A 215 -5.91 13.32 -15.60
C HIS A 215 -4.63 12.98 -14.79
N PHE A 216 -4.77 12.44 -13.57
CA PHE A 216 -3.65 12.23 -12.65
C PHE A 216 -2.52 11.35 -13.19
N PHE A 217 -2.87 10.39 -14.04
CA PHE A 217 -1.95 9.40 -14.61
C PHE A 217 -1.69 9.61 -16.11
N ASP A 218 -2.17 10.69 -16.72
CA ASP A 218 -2.08 10.89 -18.18
C ASP A 218 -0.64 10.89 -18.72
N GLU A 219 0.27 11.44 -17.92
CA GLU A 219 1.69 11.60 -18.27
C GLU A 219 2.55 10.43 -17.79
N LEU A 220 1.95 9.47 -17.09
CA LEU A 220 2.65 8.29 -16.59
C LEU A 220 2.60 7.17 -17.64
N ASP A 221 3.76 6.79 -18.16
CA ASP A 221 3.86 5.64 -19.06
C ASP A 221 3.87 4.33 -18.26
N PHE A 222 2.76 3.59 -18.29
CA PHE A 222 2.64 2.28 -17.63
C PHE A 222 3.45 1.16 -18.31
N ALA A 223 4.03 1.40 -19.50
CA ALA A 223 4.93 0.46 -20.16
C ALA A 223 6.40 0.65 -19.73
N ASP A 224 6.75 1.82 -19.19
CA ASP A 224 8.13 2.18 -18.85
C ASP A 224 8.54 1.60 -17.49
N GLU A 225 9.09 0.38 -17.52
CA GLU A 225 9.56 -0.35 -16.34
C GLU A 225 10.57 0.43 -15.50
N ARG A 226 11.31 1.39 -16.06
CA ARG A 226 12.31 2.17 -15.33
C ARG A 226 11.68 2.98 -14.20
N LEU A 227 10.41 3.36 -14.35
CA LEU A 227 9.67 4.14 -13.35
C LEU A 227 9.41 3.37 -12.06
N ILE A 228 9.29 2.03 -12.10
CA ILE A 228 9.18 1.25 -10.86
C ILE A 228 10.51 1.15 -10.13
N ARG A 229 11.64 1.31 -10.85
CA ARG A 229 12.98 1.44 -10.27
C ARG A 229 13.30 2.89 -9.89
N SER A 230 12.27 3.59 -9.44
CA SER A 230 12.31 4.93 -8.86
C SER A 230 11.23 5.03 -7.77
N PRO A 231 11.32 5.98 -6.84
CA PRO A 231 10.25 6.20 -5.87
C PRO A 231 8.96 6.77 -6.50
N LEU A 232 9.00 7.22 -7.76
CA LEU A 232 7.93 8.01 -8.39
C LEU A 232 6.63 7.22 -8.56
N TYR A 233 6.71 5.99 -9.09
CA TYR A 233 5.52 5.20 -9.35
C TYR A 233 4.77 4.87 -8.05
N HIS A 234 5.51 4.46 -7.00
CA HIS A 234 4.93 4.24 -5.68
C HIS A 234 4.27 5.50 -5.13
N ASN A 235 4.97 6.63 -5.16
CA ASN A 235 4.46 7.90 -4.63
C ASN A 235 3.20 8.35 -5.38
N LYS A 236 3.13 8.14 -6.71
CA LYS A 236 1.93 8.40 -7.51
C LYS A 236 0.77 7.50 -7.08
N LEU A 237 0.97 6.18 -6.96
CA LEU A 237 -0.07 5.26 -6.47
C LEU A 237 -0.55 5.66 -5.07
N GLU A 238 0.38 5.89 -4.16
CA GLU A 238 0.09 6.26 -2.79
C GLU A 238 -0.71 7.57 -2.70
N LYS A 239 -0.24 8.63 -3.38
CA LYS A 239 -0.95 9.92 -3.44
C LYS A 239 -2.36 9.75 -4.01
N TYR A 240 -2.51 8.97 -5.07
CA TYR A 240 -3.82 8.76 -5.70
C TYR A 240 -4.81 8.10 -4.74
N PHE A 241 -4.47 6.94 -4.18
CA PHE A 241 -5.40 6.18 -3.35
C PHE A 241 -5.57 6.73 -1.93
N LYS A 242 -4.58 7.47 -1.39
CA LYS A 242 -4.71 8.11 -0.07
C LYS A 242 -5.41 9.46 -0.10
N SER A 243 -5.22 10.25 -1.16
CA SER A 243 -5.56 11.68 -1.13
C SER A 243 -6.52 12.12 -2.24
N ILE A 244 -6.70 11.32 -3.30
CA ILE A 244 -7.49 11.72 -4.48
C ILE A 244 -8.75 10.87 -4.61
N VAL A 245 -8.62 9.55 -4.52
CA VAL A 245 -9.74 8.63 -4.64
C VAL A 245 -10.73 8.86 -3.50
N TYR A 246 -12.02 8.94 -3.85
CA TYR A 246 -13.08 9.08 -2.87
C TYR A 246 -13.08 7.84 -1.94
N PRO A 247 -13.06 8.00 -0.61
CA PRO A 247 -12.78 6.92 0.34
C PRO A 247 -13.99 6.00 0.58
N HIS A 248 -14.55 5.45 -0.50
CA HIS A 248 -15.65 4.49 -0.49
C HIS A 248 -15.25 3.26 -1.31
N PRO A 249 -15.54 2.02 -0.84
CA PRO A 249 -15.12 0.79 -1.52
C PRO A 249 -15.48 0.74 -3.00
N ASP A 250 -16.70 1.09 -3.39
CA ASP A 250 -17.12 1.03 -4.80
C ASP A 250 -16.33 1.98 -5.71
N SER A 251 -16.08 3.21 -5.24
CA SER A 251 -15.26 4.19 -5.95
C SER A 251 -13.82 3.69 -6.06
N ILE A 252 -13.27 3.21 -4.94
CA ILE A 252 -11.91 2.67 -4.88
C ILE A 252 -11.74 1.48 -5.82
N ILE A 253 -12.69 0.54 -5.84
CA ILE A 253 -12.64 -0.65 -6.71
C ILE A 253 -12.56 -0.24 -8.19
N THR A 254 -13.32 0.77 -8.59
CA THR A 254 -13.29 1.30 -9.96
C THR A 254 -11.91 1.88 -10.30
N ASP A 255 -11.32 2.64 -9.37
CA ASP A 255 -9.98 3.24 -9.53
C ASP A 255 -8.85 2.21 -9.48
N VAL A 256 -8.98 1.19 -8.63
CA VAL A 256 -8.08 0.02 -8.54
C VAL A 256 -8.08 -0.71 -9.87
N ASP A 257 -9.27 -0.99 -10.42
CA ASP A 257 -9.41 -1.63 -11.73
C ASP A 257 -8.75 -0.80 -12.83
N PHE A 258 -8.99 0.51 -12.86
CA PHE A 258 -8.35 1.40 -13.82
C PHE A 258 -6.81 1.30 -13.78
N VAL A 259 -6.22 1.41 -12.59
CA VAL A 259 -4.75 1.38 -12.43
C VAL A 259 -4.18 0.00 -12.76
N ILE A 260 -4.78 -1.08 -12.26
CA ILE A 260 -4.29 -2.45 -12.48
C ILE A 260 -4.41 -2.85 -13.96
N GLU A 261 -5.50 -2.48 -14.63
CA GLU A 261 -5.64 -2.75 -16.07
C GLU A 261 -4.64 -1.94 -16.90
N LYS A 262 -4.37 -0.68 -16.54
CA LYS A 262 -3.33 0.12 -17.19
C LYS A 262 -1.94 -0.46 -16.98
N SER A 263 -1.64 -0.97 -15.78
CA SER A 263 -0.32 -1.52 -15.47
C SER A 263 0.00 -2.84 -16.16
N LYS A 264 -0.99 -3.55 -16.71
CA LYS A 264 -0.75 -4.74 -17.58
C LYS A 264 0.15 -4.45 -18.80
N ALA A 265 0.33 -3.18 -19.16
CA ALA A 265 1.29 -2.76 -20.17
C ALA A 265 2.74 -3.20 -19.87
N ASN A 266 3.10 -3.39 -18.59
CA ASN A 266 4.39 -3.94 -18.18
C ASN A 266 4.23 -4.92 -17.01
N LYS A 267 4.90 -6.07 -17.10
CA LYS A 267 4.81 -7.14 -16.10
C LYS A 267 5.19 -6.68 -14.69
N GLU A 268 6.34 -6.03 -14.50
CA GLU A 268 6.78 -5.63 -13.17
C GLU A 268 5.95 -4.47 -12.60
N ILE A 269 5.45 -3.56 -13.45
CA ILE A 269 4.50 -2.52 -13.02
C ILE A 269 3.19 -3.19 -12.57
N PHE A 270 2.64 -4.12 -13.35
CA PHE A 270 1.43 -4.88 -12.99
C PHE A 270 1.56 -5.59 -11.65
N LYS A 271 2.61 -6.40 -11.51
CA LYS A 271 2.94 -7.11 -10.27
C LYS A 271 3.02 -6.14 -9.09
N TYR A 272 3.71 -5.02 -9.26
CA TYR A 272 3.82 -4.03 -8.20
C TYR A 272 2.48 -3.39 -7.83
N SER A 273 1.66 -2.98 -8.81
CA SER A 273 0.35 -2.37 -8.55
C SER A 273 -0.54 -3.32 -7.75
N VAL A 274 -0.64 -4.58 -8.20
CA VAL A 274 -1.46 -5.60 -7.52
C VAL A 274 -0.93 -5.83 -6.11
N HIS A 275 0.38 -6.06 -5.95
CA HIS A 275 0.99 -6.34 -4.66
C HIS A 275 0.84 -5.16 -3.68
N TYR A 276 1.05 -3.92 -4.14
CA TYR A 276 0.90 -2.74 -3.29
C TYR A 276 -0.56 -2.56 -2.85
N LEU A 277 -1.50 -2.57 -3.80
CA LEU A 277 -2.90 -2.28 -3.50
C LEU A 277 -3.56 -3.37 -2.65
N ILE A 278 -3.30 -4.65 -2.92
CA ILE A 278 -3.86 -5.75 -2.11
C ILE A 278 -3.39 -5.64 -0.66
N ASN A 279 -2.09 -5.41 -0.43
CA ASN A 279 -1.52 -5.27 0.92
C ASN A 279 -2.02 -4.00 1.61
N TYR A 280 -2.17 -2.90 0.86
CA TYR A 280 -2.64 -1.63 1.41
C TYR A 280 -4.07 -1.77 1.97
N TYR A 281 -4.97 -2.38 1.19
CA TYR A 281 -6.36 -2.55 1.60
C TYR A 281 -6.58 -3.69 2.60
N GLU A 282 -5.78 -4.76 2.53
CA GLU A 282 -5.79 -5.81 3.57
C GLU A 282 -5.47 -5.26 4.96
N LYS A 283 -4.49 -4.35 5.04
CA LYS A 283 -4.04 -3.73 6.30
C LYS A 283 -4.88 -2.52 6.73
N SER A 284 -5.88 -2.13 5.94
CA SER A 284 -6.68 -0.95 6.23
C SER A 284 -7.49 -1.13 7.51
N LYS A 285 -7.47 -0.10 8.36
CA LYS A 285 -8.29 -0.02 9.58
C LYS A 285 -9.65 0.63 9.33
N ILE A 286 -9.91 1.10 8.10
CA ILE A 286 -11.15 1.75 7.73
C ILE A 286 -12.22 0.68 7.45
N MET A 287 -13.39 0.84 8.06
CA MET A 287 -14.52 -0.06 7.89
C MET A 287 -14.95 -0.17 6.42
N GLY A 288 -15.12 -1.40 5.92
CA GLY A 288 -15.56 -1.69 4.54
C GLY A 288 -14.45 -1.83 3.50
N MET A 289 -13.19 -1.49 3.83
CA MET A 289 -12.07 -1.60 2.88
C MET A 289 -11.66 -3.05 2.56
N ASP A 290 -12.13 -4.00 3.36
CA ASP A 290 -11.99 -5.43 3.08
C ASP A 290 -12.74 -5.87 1.82
N ALA A 291 -13.72 -5.09 1.35
CA ALA A 291 -14.34 -5.29 0.03
C ALA A 291 -13.35 -5.05 -1.11
N VAL A 292 -12.47 -4.05 -0.97
CA VAL A 292 -11.43 -3.74 -1.97
C VAL A 292 -10.38 -4.85 -2.01
N PHE A 293 -9.93 -5.32 -0.84
CA PHE A 293 -9.07 -6.48 -0.73
C PHE A 293 -9.69 -7.71 -1.41
N ALA A 294 -10.93 -8.05 -1.06
CA ALA A 294 -11.62 -9.22 -1.62
C ALA A 294 -11.76 -9.12 -3.14
N HIS A 295 -12.07 -7.93 -3.66
CA HIS A 295 -12.13 -7.68 -5.10
C HIS A 295 -10.79 -7.94 -5.79
N ILE A 296 -9.69 -7.37 -5.27
CA ILE A 296 -8.36 -7.55 -5.87
C ILE A 296 -7.92 -9.02 -5.81
N ALA A 297 -8.11 -9.66 -4.65
CA ALA A 297 -7.74 -11.05 -4.43
C ALA A 297 -8.47 -12.00 -5.38
N LEU A 298 -9.78 -11.84 -5.54
CA LEU A 298 -10.59 -12.72 -6.39
C LEU A 298 -10.39 -12.44 -7.89
N LYS A 299 -10.14 -11.17 -8.28
CA LYS A 299 -10.07 -10.78 -9.69
C LYS A 299 -8.65 -10.82 -10.28
N TYR A 300 -7.63 -10.44 -9.51
CA TYR A 300 -6.26 -10.24 -10.02
C TYR A 300 -5.23 -11.15 -9.38
N TYR A 301 -5.43 -11.60 -8.13
CA TYR A 301 -4.52 -12.52 -7.44
C TYR A 301 -4.89 -13.98 -7.75
N THR A 302 -4.79 -14.35 -9.02
CA THR A 302 -5.22 -15.64 -9.60
C THR A 302 -4.04 -16.42 -10.17
N HIS A 303 -4.17 -17.72 -10.42
CA HIS A 303 -3.09 -18.53 -11.01
C HIS A 303 -2.65 -18.02 -12.39
N GLU A 304 -3.56 -17.42 -13.14
CA GLU A 304 -3.31 -16.91 -14.50
C GLU A 304 -2.54 -15.58 -14.49
N GLN A 305 -2.76 -14.75 -13.46
CA GLN A 305 -2.27 -13.37 -13.44
C GLN A 305 -1.13 -13.15 -12.43
N ALA A 306 -1.15 -13.84 -11.29
CA ALA A 306 -0.16 -13.67 -10.23
C ALA A 306 1.08 -14.55 -10.44
N TYR A 307 1.74 -14.42 -11.60
CA TYR A 307 2.89 -15.23 -12.01
C TYR A 307 4.11 -15.16 -11.05
N TRP A 308 4.10 -14.23 -10.10
CA TRP A 308 5.14 -14.04 -9.09
C TRP A 308 4.90 -14.82 -7.80
N ALA A 309 3.72 -15.43 -7.64
CA ALA A 309 3.33 -16.17 -6.44
C ALA A 309 3.18 -17.66 -6.77
N ASP A 310 3.50 -18.52 -5.80
CA ASP A 310 3.22 -19.95 -5.91
C ASP A 310 1.73 -20.27 -5.67
N SER A 311 1.31 -21.47 -6.08
CA SER A 311 -0.09 -21.91 -5.94
C SER A 311 -0.58 -21.85 -4.49
N THR A 312 0.26 -22.22 -3.52
CA THR A 312 -0.09 -22.18 -2.09
C THR A 312 -0.44 -20.77 -1.63
N THR A 313 0.33 -19.78 -2.08
CA THR A 313 0.13 -18.38 -1.73
C THR A 313 -1.13 -17.83 -2.39
N ILE A 314 -1.35 -18.16 -3.67
CA ILE A 314 -2.55 -17.78 -4.42
C ILE A 314 -3.81 -18.34 -3.74
N GLU A 315 -3.83 -19.64 -3.45
CA GLU A 315 -4.95 -20.31 -2.80
C GLU A 315 -5.26 -19.70 -1.42
N LYS A 316 -4.24 -19.43 -0.60
CA LYS A 316 -4.44 -18.77 0.71
C LYS A 316 -5.09 -17.40 0.59
N VAL A 317 -4.63 -16.58 -0.36
CA VAL A 317 -5.17 -15.23 -0.59
C VAL A 317 -6.63 -15.31 -1.08
N GLN A 318 -6.91 -16.22 -2.02
CA GLN A 318 -8.26 -16.40 -2.55
C GLN A 318 -9.21 -17.03 -1.53
N GLU A 319 -8.76 -17.98 -0.72
CA GLU A 319 -9.55 -18.58 0.37
C GLU A 319 -9.92 -17.51 1.40
N ARG A 320 -8.95 -16.67 1.80
CA ARG A 320 -9.18 -15.54 2.70
C ARG A 320 -10.25 -14.60 2.15
N ALA A 321 -10.12 -14.20 0.89
CA ALA A 321 -11.08 -13.32 0.23
C ALA A 321 -12.49 -13.95 0.12
N THR A 322 -12.55 -15.24 -0.18
CA THR A 322 -13.81 -16.00 -0.27
C THR A 322 -14.53 -16.06 1.08
N LYS A 323 -13.80 -16.20 2.19
CA LYS A 323 -14.37 -16.16 3.55
C LYS A 323 -14.89 -14.77 3.95
N ILE A 324 -14.19 -13.70 3.55
CA ILE A 324 -14.61 -12.32 3.84
C ILE A 324 -15.79 -11.89 2.98
N TYR A 325 -15.84 -12.31 1.72
CA TYR A 325 -16.83 -11.84 0.73
C TYR A 325 -18.30 -11.85 1.21
N PRO A 326 -18.82 -12.92 1.86
CA PRO A 326 -20.19 -12.91 2.39
C PRO A 326 -20.39 -12.01 3.62
N LEU A 327 -19.31 -11.53 4.24
CA LEU A 327 -19.29 -10.69 5.44
C LEU A 327 -19.04 -9.20 5.13
N LEU A 328 -19.07 -8.83 3.85
CA LEU A 328 -18.92 -7.45 3.40
C LEU A 328 -20.16 -6.63 3.75
N LEU A 329 -19.96 -5.31 3.90
CA LEU A 329 -21.08 -4.38 4.04
C LEU A 329 -22.04 -4.49 2.85
N GLY A 330 -23.33 -4.35 3.10
CA GLY A 330 -24.38 -4.53 2.09
C GLY A 330 -24.70 -6.00 1.77
N LYS A 331 -23.97 -6.98 2.32
CA LYS A 331 -24.33 -8.39 2.21
C LYS A 331 -25.30 -8.80 3.33
N LYS A 332 -26.20 -9.72 3.00
CA LYS A 332 -27.04 -10.38 4.00
C LYS A 332 -26.18 -11.30 4.86
N SER A 333 -26.33 -11.17 6.17
CA SER A 333 -25.66 -11.98 7.17
C SER A 333 -25.99 -13.47 7.02
N ILE A 334 -25.05 -14.32 7.41
CA ILE A 334 -25.25 -15.77 7.39
C ILE A 334 -26.08 -16.15 8.61
N ASN A 335 -27.20 -16.85 8.44
CA ASN A 335 -28.02 -17.19 9.61
C ASN A 335 -27.23 -17.99 10.65
N LEU A 336 -27.50 -17.73 11.93
CA LEU A 336 -26.98 -18.49 13.05
C LEU A 336 -28.15 -19.01 13.87
N THR A 337 -28.13 -20.31 14.16
CA THR A 337 -29.08 -20.94 15.07
C THR A 337 -28.31 -21.69 16.15
N LEU A 338 -28.25 -21.12 17.35
CA LEU A 338 -27.41 -21.59 18.44
C LEU A 338 -28.20 -21.72 19.74
N MET A 339 -27.66 -22.48 20.69
CA MET A 339 -28.37 -22.88 21.89
C MET A 339 -28.35 -21.78 22.95
N ASP A 340 -29.49 -21.55 23.61
CA ASP A 340 -29.65 -20.55 24.68
C ASP A 340 -28.94 -20.94 25.98
N THR A 341 -28.84 -20.00 26.93
CA THR A 341 -28.21 -20.21 28.25
C THR A 341 -28.84 -21.35 29.07
N ALA A 342 -30.11 -21.69 28.82
CA ALA A 342 -30.83 -22.76 29.49
C ALA A 342 -30.58 -24.16 28.90
N SER A 343 -29.88 -24.25 27.76
CA SER A 343 -29.68 -25.49 26.99
C SER A 343 -30.99 -26.13 26.52
N LYS A 344 -32.03 -25.32 26.30
CA LYS A 344 -33.38 -25.82 25.95
C LYS A 344 -33.82 -25.40 24.57
N ASN A 345 -33.43 -24.19 24.16
CA ASN A 345 -33.92 -23.61 22.91
C ASN A 345 -32.77 -23.35 21.95
N TRP A 346 -33.01 -23.65 20.68
CA TRP A 346 -32.18 -23.22 19.57
C TRP A 346 -32.74 -21.90 19.05
N VAL A 347 -31.96 -20.83 19.14
CA VAL A 347 -32.41 -19.47 18.83
C VAL A 347 -31.87 -19.06 17.47
N ASN A 348 -32.76 -18.92 16.51
CA ASN A 348 -32.46 -18.49 15.14
C ASN A 348 -32.37 -16.96 15.06
N MET A 349 -31.21 -16.43 14.64
CA MET A 349 -30.97 -14.99 14.53
C MET A 349 -31.88 -14.31 13.50
N HIS A 350 -32.13 -14.95 12.36
CA HIS A 350 -32.97 -14.37 11.29
C HIS A 350 -34.45 -14.31 11.65
N GLU A 351 -34.92 -15.15 12.57
CA GLU A 351 -36.30 -15.11 13.07
C GLU A 351 -36.54 -13.96 14.06
N GLN A 352 -35.48 -13.37 14.60
CA GLN A 352 -35.57 -12.25 15.52
C GLN A 352 -35.93 -10.97 14.77
N LYS A 353 -37.18 -10.52 14.94
CA LYS A 353 -37.70 -9.30 14.33
C LYS A 353 -37.25 -8.08 15.13
N ALA A 354 -36.42 -7.26 14.51
CA ALA A 354 -35.92 -6.00 15.07
C ALA A 354 -35.59 -5.03 13.93
N ALA A 355 -35.62 -3.73 14.19
CA ALA A 355 -35.13 -2.72 13.25
C ALA A 355 -33.61 -2.84 13.05
N TYR A 356 -32.88 -3.12 14.13
CA TYR A 356 -31.45 -3.40 14.11
C TYR A 356 -31.10 -4.60 14.99
N THR A 357 -30.08 -5.35 14.57
CA THR A 357 -29.50 -6.46 15.34
C THR A 357 -28.01 -6.18 15.56
N ILE A 358 -27.62 -6.06 16.83
CA ILE A 358 -26.22 -6.01 17.24
C ILE A 358 -25.75 -7.45 17.38
N LEU A 359 -24.92 -7.92 16.45
CA LEU A 359 -24.35 -9.27 16.48
C LEU A 359 -22.97 -9.22 17.10
N ILE A 360 -22.75 -9.97 18.18
CA ILE A 360 -21.52 -9.96 18.96
C ILE A 360 -20.95 -11.37 19.03
N PHE A 361 -19.70 -11.56 18.64
CA PHE A 361 -18.93 -12.77 18.92
C PHE A 361 -17.95 -12.50 20.05
N TRP A 362 -18.02 -13.28 21.13
CA TRP A 362 -17.23 -13.03 22.34
C TRP A 362 -16.87 -14.31 23.09
N ASP A 363 -15.93 -14.19 24.02
CA ASP A 363 -15.48 -15.28 24.86
C ASP A 363 -15.38 -14.79 26.32
N PRO A 364 -15.89 -15.54 27.31
CA PRO A 364 -15.85 -15.14 28.71
C PRO A 364 -14.45 -14.98 29.28
N GLU A 365 -13.42 -15.60 28.69
CA GLU A 365 -12.03 -15.48 29.12
C GLU A 365 -11.23 -14.42 28.36
N CYS A 366 -11.84 -13.78 27.37
CA CYS A 366 -11.19 -12.70 26.63
C CYS A 366 -11.17 -11.39 27.45
N GLY A 367 -9.97 -10.89 27.75
CA GLY A 367 -9.76 -9.66 28.52
C GLY A 367 -10.37 -8.40 27.89
N HIS A 368 -10.41 -8.32 26.55
CA HIS A 368 -11.09 -7.22 25.85
C HIS A 368 -12.62 -7.34 25.92
N CYS A 369 -13.17 -8.56 25.83
CA CYS A 369 -14.60 -8.80 26.01
C CYS A 369 -15.09 -8.37 27.40
N LYS A 370 -14.31 -8.70 28.44
CA LYS A 370 -14.59 -8.29 29.83
C LYS A 370 -14.70 -6.77 30.02
N LYS A 371 -14.09 -5.97 29.13
CA LYS A 371 -14.15 -4.49 29.17
C LYS A 371 -15.26 -3.91 28.29
N GLU A 372 -15.49 -4.49 27.12
CA GLU A 372 -16.39 -3.91 26.11
C GLU A 372 -17.86 -4.32 26.33
N LEU A 373 -18.14 -5.58 26.66
CA LEU A 373 -19.52 -6.05 26.80
C LEU A 373 -20.33 -5.31 27.88
N PRO A 374 -19.79 -4.99 29.06
CA PRO A 374 -20.52 -4.19 30.06
C PRO A 374 -20.90 -2.79 29.56
N LYS A 375 -20.05 -2.17 28.73
CA LYS A 375 -20.37 -0.87 28.10
C LYS A 375 -21.50 -1.01 27.09
N ILE A 376 -21.46 -2.05 26.27
CA ILE A 376 -22.52 -2.35 25.30
C ILE A 376 -23.84 -2.63 26.04
N ALA A 377 -23.81 -3.37 27.16
CA ALA A 377 -24.99 -3.63 27.98
C ALA A 377 -25.58 -2.34 28.56
N ALA A 378 -24.74 -1.46 29.11
CA ALA A 378 -25.17 -0.17 29.62
C ALA A 378 -25.81 0.71 28.53
N TYR A 379 -25.24 0.72 27.32
CA TYR A 379 -25.84 1.42 26.18
C TYR A 379 -27.17 0.78 25.74
N TYR A 380 -27.21 -0.55 25.64
CA TYR A 380 -28.41 -1.29 25.23
C TYR A 380 -29.62 -0.99 26.13
N GLU A 381 -29.42 -0.87 27.45
CA GLU A 381 -30.48 -0.46 28.37
C GLU A 381 -31.14 0.88 28.00
N THR A 382 -30.39 1.81 27.39
CA THR A 382 -30.91 3.12 26.95
C THR A 382 -31.69 3.07 25.64
N ILE A 383 -31.60 1.96 24.90
CA ILE A 383 -32.18 1.81 23.56
C ILE A 383 -33.08 0.59 23.40
N LYS A 384 -33.29 -0.23 24.44
CA LYS A 384 -34.09 -1.46 24.38
C LYS A 384 -35.52 -1.25 23.86
N ASP A 385 -36.12 -0.11 24.14
CA ASP A 385 -37.47 0.25 23.67
C ASP A 385 -37.50 0.74 22.21
N LYS A 386 -36.35 0.81 21.53
CA LYS A 386 -36.20 1.32 20.15
C LYS A 386 -36.16 0.22 19.10
N ASN A 387 -36.75 -0.95 19.39
CA ASN A 387 -36.80 -2.10 18.46
C ASN A 387 -35.40 -2.56 18.01
N VAL A 388 -34.46 -2.61 18.94
CA VAL A 388 -33.09 -3.12 18.76
C VAL A 388 -32.93 -4.38 19.58
N ILE A 389 -32.22 -5.38 19.05
CA ILE A 389 -31.83 -6.58 19.80
C ILE A 389 -30.31 -6.77 19.78
N VAL A 390 -29.79 -7.44 20.80
CA VAL A 390 -28.41 -7.94 20.83
C VAL A 390 -28.42 -9.46 20.73
N TYR A 391 -27.75 -10.01 19.72
CA TYR A 391 -27.54 -11.45 19.54
C TYR A 391 -26.06 -11.75 19.82
N ALA A 392 -25.78 -12.32 21.00
CA ALA A 392 -24.44 -12.50 21.52
C ALA A 392 -24.04 -13.97 21.49
N VAL A 393 -23.11 -14.29 20.59
CA VAL A 393 -22.58 -15.64 20.32
C VAL A 393 -21.29 -15.85 21.10
N SER A 394 -21.23 -16.93 21.87
CA SER A 394 -20.00 -17.36 22.54
C SER A 394 -19.47 -18.70 22.04
N SER A 395 -18.16 -18.86 22.23
CA SER A 395 -17.36 -20.05 21.90
C SER A 395 -17.70 -21.25 22.73
N ASP A 396 -18.23 -21.08 23.94
CA ASP A 396 -18.46 -22.20 24.83
C ASP A 396 -19.64 -21.96 25.78
N HIS A 397 -20.49 -22.99 25.91
CA HIS A 397 -21.60 -23.05 26.85
C HIS A 397 -21.11 -23.52 28.23
N ASN A 398 -20.24 -22.72 28.85
CA ASN A 398 -19.63 -23.06 30.15
C ASN A 398 -20.15 -22.20 31.31
N ASP A 399 -19.76 -22.57 32.54
CA ASP A 399 -20.19 -21.86 33.74
C ASP A 399 -19.62 -20.45 33.85
N ALA A 400 -18.41 -20.21 33.32
CA ALA A 400 -17.80 -18.88 33.28
C ALA A 400 -18.62 -17.92 32.42
N TRP A 401 -19.08 -18.37 31.25
CA TRP A 401 -19.98 -17.65 30.37
C TRP A 401 -21.31 -17.29 31.06
N LYS A 402 -21.99 -18.28 31.65
CA LYS A 402 -23.25 -18.06 32.38
C LYS A 402 -23.07 -17.13 33.57
N LYS A 403 -21.96 -17.24 34.29
CA LYS A 403 -21.61 -16.37 35.41
C LYS A 403 -21.40 -14.93 34.95
N PHE A 404 -20.60 -14.72 33.91
CA PHE A 404 -20.33 -13.39 33.36
C PHE A 404 -21.62 -12.69 32.89
N ILE A 405 -22.52 -13.42 32.22
CA ILE A 405 -23.84 -12.92 31.80
C ILE A 405 -24.64 -12.40 33.01
N ARG A 406 -24.73 -13.19 34.08
CA ARG A 406 -25.50 -12.81 35.29
C ARG A 406 -24.88 -11.62 36.02
N GLU A 407 -23.56 -11.61 36.19
CA GLU A 407 -22.85 -10.56 36.92
C GLU A 407 -22.93 -9.21 36.21
N ASN A 408 -22.86 -9.21 34.88
CA ASN A 408 -22.88 -7.99 34.07
C ASN A 408 -24.29 -7.65 33.53
N LYS A 409 -25.31 -8.41 33.92
CA LYS A 409 -26.70 -8.22 33.50
C LYS A 409 -26.83 -8.08 31.98
N LEU A 410 -26.20 -9.01 31.24
CA LEU A 410 -26.25 -9.01 29.79
C LEU A 410 -27.63 -9.49 29.32
N ASP A 411 -28.63 -8.59 29.31
CA ASP A 411 -30.01 -8.86 28.87
C ASP A 411 -30.10 -8.97 27.33
N PHE A 412 -29.24 -9.81 26.77
CA PHE A 412 -29.10 -10.08 25.36
C PHE A 412 -29.72 -11.45 25.04
N ILE A 413 -29.91 -11.72 23.75
CA ILE A 413 -30.08 -13.07 23.25
C ILE A 413 -28.70 -13.74 23.30
N ASN A 414 -28.37 -14.34 24.44
CA ASN A 414 -27.11 -15.02 24.68
C ASN A 414 -27.19 -16.48 24.22
N VAL A 415 -26.35 -16.83 23.24
CA VAL A 415 -26.28 -18.17 22.65
C VAL A 415 -24.85 -18.66 22.58
N ALA A 416 -24.65 -19.98 22.55
CA ALA A 416 -23.35 -20.58 22.37
C ALA A 416 -23.45 -21.89 21.60
N VAL A 417 -22.31 -22.35 21.07
CA VAL A 417 -22.19 -23.73 20.61
C VAL A 417 -22.28 -24.66 21.82
N PRO A 418 -23.11 -25.71 21.79
CA PRO A 418 -23.22 -26.65 22.90
C PRO A 418 -21.89 -27.32 23.21
N LYS A 419 -21.57 -27.51 24.50
CA LYS A 419 -20.29 -28.07 24.92
C LYS A 419 -20.04 -29.48 24.38
N ASP A 420 -21.09 -30.30 24.29
CA ASP A 420 -21.02 -31.67 23.80
C ASP A 420 -20.66 -31.77 22.30
N VAL A 421 -20.85 -30.70 21.52
CA VAL A 421 -20.37 -30.60 20.13
C VAL A 421 -18.83 -30.57 20.06
N TYR A 422 -18.18 -29.99 21.07
CA TYR A 422 -16.71 -29.98 21.17
C TYR A 422 -16.14 -31.28 21.71
N GLU A 423 -16.91 -32.00 22.52
CA GLU A 423 -16.50 -33.28 23.13
C GLU A 423 -16.77 -34.48 22.20
N ASP A 424 -17.83 -34.44 21.40
CA ASP A 424 -18.21 -35.50 20.46
C ASP A 424 -18.71 -34.95 19.11
N GLN A 425 -17.93 -35.17 18.05
CA GLN A 425 -18.30 -34.76 16.69
C GLN A 425 -19.60 -35.41 16.18
N LYS A 426 -20.04 -36.54 16.74
CA LYS A 426 -21.32 -37.15 16.38
C LYS A 426 -22.50 -36.29 16.83
N LYS A 427 -22.37 -35.54 17.92
CA LYS A 427 -23.40 -34.60 18.40
C LYS A 427 -23.64 -33.47 17.41
N ALA A 428 -22.56 -32.93 16.84
CA ALA A 428 -22.67 -31.96 15.75
C ALA A 428 -23.52 -32.51 14.59
N THR A 429 -23.25 -33.75 14.19
CA THR A 429 -23.98 -34.43 13.11
C THR A 429 -25.45 -34.65 13.47
N GLU A 430 -25.76 -35.09 14.69
CA GLU A 430 -27.12 -35.29 15.20
C GLU A 430 -27.94 -33.99 15.16
N TYR A 431 -27.36 -32.88 15.62
CA TYR A 431 -28.03 -31.58 15.62
C TYR A 431 -28.24 -31.03 14.21
N VAL A 432 -27.28 -31.21 13.31
CA VAL A 432 -27.44 -30.80 11.91
C VAL A 432 -28.51 -31.65 11.21
N LEU A 433 -28.52 -32.97 11.38
CA LEU A 433 -29.49 -33.85 10.73
C LEU A 433 -30.92 -33.72 11.29
N SER A 434 -31.07 -33.33 12.55
CA SER A 434 -32.39 -33.03 13.13
C SER A 434 -32.96 -31.68 12.69
N GLY A 435 -32.17 -30.85 12.00
CA GLY A 435 -32.60 -29.57 11.45
C GLY A 435 -32.72 -28.44 12.49
N VAL A 436 -32.27 -28.66 13.73
CA VAL A 436 -32.30 -27.63 14.79
C VAL A 436 -31.19 -26.58 14.64
N THR A 437 -30.14 -26.90 13.88
CA THR A 437 -29.02 -26.01 13.56
C THR A 437 -28.36 -26.47 12.25
N ASP A 438 -27.30 -25.78 11.83
CA ASP A 438 -26.50 -26.15 10.67
C ASP A 438 -24.99 -26.08 10.94
N LEU A 439 -24.21 -26.63 10.01
CA LEU A 439 -22.75 -26.69 10.15
C LEU A 439 -22.11 -25.28 10.19
N LYS A 440 -22.73 -24.29 9.54
CA LYS A 440 -22.24 -22.90 9.54
C LYS A 440 -22.42 -22.25 10.91
N SER A 441 -23.52 -22.56 11.59
CA SER A 441 -23.85 -22.10 12.94
C SER A 441 -22.89 -22.72 13.96
N LEU A 442 -22.73 -24.04 13.93
CA LEU A 442 -21.81 -24.74 14.84
C LEU A 442 -20.35 -24.35 14.61
N ASN A 443 -19.96 -24.03 13.38
CA ASN A 443 -18.64 -23.50 13.03
C ASN A 443 -18.64 -21.99 12.83
N TYR A 444 -19.37 -21.24 13.65
CA TYR A 444 -19.53 -19.79 13.47
C TYR A 444 -18.17 -19.07 13.35
N SER A 445 -17.12 -19.53 14.04
CA SER A 445 -15.79 -18.90 13.99
C SER A 445 -15.17 -18.92 12.60
N SER A 446 -15.32 -20.02 11.86
CA SER A 446 -14.89 -20.10 10.46
C SER A 446 -15.86 -19.35 9.54
N THR A 447 -17.17 -19.50 9.77
CA THR A 447 -18.23 -18.88 8.98
C THR A 447 -18.16 -17.35 8.98
N TYR A 448 -17.83 -16.76 10.13
CA TYR A 448 -17.77 -15.31 10.37
C TYR A 448 -16.35 -14.78 10.50
N ASP A 449 -15.34 -15.61 10.20
CA ASP A 449 -13.94 -15.21 10.24
C ASP A 449 -13.50 -14.62 11.60
N VAL A 450 -13.99 -15.23 12.68
CA VAL A 450 -13.77 -14.77 14.06
C VAL A 450 -12.50 -15.40 14.63
N PHE A 451 -11.36 -14.74 14.38
CA PHE A 451 -10.06 -15.12 14.94
C PHE A 451 -9.62 -14.25 16.13
N THR A 452 -10.34 -13.16 16.39
CA THR A 452 -10.17 -12.30 17.56
C THR A 452 -11.53 -11.97 18.14
N THR A 453 -11.61 -11.72 19.45
CA THR A 453 -12.85 -11.32 20.13
C THR A 453 -12.59 -10.08 21.01
N PRO A 454 -13.60 -9.21 21.22
CA PRO A 454 -14.93 -9.28 20.63
C PRO A 454 -14.94 -8.87 19.14
N GLN A 455 -15.87 -9.43 18.37
CA GLN A 455 -16.24 -8.92 17.04
C GLN A 455 -17.68 -8.45 17.09
N VAL A 456 -17.91 -7.19 16.76
CA VAL A 456 -19.24 -6.57 16.79
C VAL A 456 -19.63 -6.13 15.39
N TYR A 457 -20.83 -6.52 15.00
CA TYR A 457 -21.50 -6.16 13.75
C TYR A 457 -22.83 -5.49 14.05
N LEU A 458 -23.22 -4.57 13.18
CA LEU A 458 -24.56 -4.00 13.16
C LEU A 458 -25.27 -4.44 11.89
N LEU A 459 -26.45 -5.04 12.06
CA LEU A 459 -27.30 -5.51 10.99
C LEU A 459 -28.60 -4.70 10.95
N ASP A 460 -29.15 -4.47 9.77
CA ASP A 460 -30.48 -3.89 9.59
C ASP A 460 -31.62 -4.91 9.78
N LYS A 461 -32.86 -4.47 9.52
CA LYS A 461 -34.08 -5.29 9.61
C LYS A 461 -34.05 -6.54 8.73
N ASP A 462 -33.36 -6.49 7.59
CA ASP A 462 -33.24 -7.58 6.62
C ASP A 462 -31.98 -8.44 6.88
N LYS A 463 -31.30 -8.16 8.01
CA LYS A 463 -30.04 -8.77 8.45
C LYS A 463 -28.89 -8.46 7.50
N ILE A 464 -28.90 -7.31 6.85
CA ILE A 464 -27.79 -6.82 6.02
C ILE A 464 -26.75 -6.13 6.90
N PHE A 465 -25.46 -6.41 6.67
CA PHE A 465 -24.38 -5.71 7.36
C PHE A 465 -24.35 -4.23 6.99
N ILE A 466 -24.60 -3.35 7.95
CA ILE A 466 -24.47 -1.89 7.77
C ILE A 466 -23.23 -1.33 8.46
N ALA A 467 -22.71 -2.02 9.47
CA ALA A 467 -21.42 -1.70 10.10
C ALA A 467 -20.75 -2.95 10.69
N LYS A 468 -19.42 -2.90 10.85
CA LYS A 468 -18.60 -4.03 11.33
C LYS A 468 -17.33 -3.55 12.04
N LYS A 469 -16.73 -4.44 12.84
CA LYS A 469 -15.51 -4.18 13.64
C LYS A 469 -15.70 -3.00 14.62
N LEU A 470 -16.84 -2.98 15.30
CA LEU A 470 -17.22 -1.90 16.22
C LEU A 470 -16.68 -2.17 17.64
N ASP A 471 -16.14 -1.15 18.28
CA ASP A 471 -16.05 -1.10 19.74
C ASP A 471 -17.36 -0.50 20.31
N ALA A 472 -17.48 -0.45 21.64
CA ALA A 472 -18.71 0.04 22.27
C ALA A 472 -19.04 1.50 21.91
N GLU A 473 -18.01 2.36 21.80
CA GLU A 473 -18.20 3.78 21.51
C GLU A 473 -18.64 4.00 20.06
N LEU A 474 -17.95 3.37 19.11
CA LEU A 474 -18.30 3.46 17.69
C LEU A 474 -19.66 2.82 17.41
N LEU A 475 -20.00 1.72 18.09
CA LEU A 475 -21.33 1.11 18.02
C LEU A 475 -22.41 2.12 18.41
N GLN A 476 -22.24 2.81 19.54
CA GLN A 476 -23.18 3.82 19.99
C GLN A 476 -23.32 4.95 18.97
N GLN A 477 -22.21 5.50 18.47
CA GLN A 477 -22.24 6.59 17.49
C GLN A 477 -22.97 6.20 16.20
N VAL A 478 -22.67 5.01 15.67
CA VAL A 478 -23.29 4.50 14.43
C VAL A 478 -24.78 4.26 14.66
N LEU A 479 -25.14 3.50 15.70
CA LEU A 479 -26.54 3.14 15.93
C LEU A 479 -27.41 4.36 16.28
N ASP A 480 -26.90 5.32 17.06
CA ASP A 480 -27.62 6.57 17.33
C ASP A 480 -27.89 7.37 16.06
N ARG A 481 -26.96 7.37 15.09
CA ARG A 481 -27.17 7.98 13.77
C ARG A 481 -28.26 7.24 13.00
N GLU A 482 -28.20 5.92 12.94
CA GLU A 482 -29.18 5.11 12.20
C GLU A 482 -30.59 5.22 12.80
N LEU A 483 -30.71 5.27 14.13
CA LEU A 483 -31.98 5.47 14.83
C LEU A 483 -32.56 6.89 14.62
N LYS A 484 -31.71 7.91 14.40
CA LYS A 484 -32.18 9.25 14.04
C LYS A 484 -32.73 9.29 12.61
N ASN A 485 -32.11 8.59 11.68
CA ASN A 485 -32.53 8.54 10.27
C ASN A 485 -33.84 7.77 10.04
N MET A 486 -34.28 6.95 11.01
CA MET A 486 -35.58 6.28 10.98
C MET A 486 -36.78 7.19 11.33
N LYS A 487 -36.52 8.35 11.95
CA LYS A 487 -37.54 9.35 12.28
C LYS A 487 -37.69 10.34 11.14
#